data_AF-A0A067SG78-F1
#
_entry.id   AF-A0A067SG78-F1
#
_cell.length_a   1.000
_cell.length_b   1.000
_cell.length_c   1.000
_cell.angle_alpha   90.00
_cell.angle_beta   90.00
_cell.angle_gamma   90.00
#
_symmetry.space_group_name_H-M   'P 1'
#
loop_
_entity.id
_entity.type
_entity.pdbx_description
1 polymer ?
#
loop_
_entity_poly.entity_id
_entity_poly.type
_entity_poly.pdbx_seq_one_letter_code
_entity_poly.pdbx_strand_id
1 'polypeptide(L)'
;MSSEEVPAADTQVDTAEAPKSPTEPTSTAHDTKKRPRLDFSAAAGGRERKRGKSMFGILVGTLNKAKIEDKERNASDAAKKRQLIEQRLQAKLRKETDSVRRAEDAKKDKTSANRKEEDLQLKDSIYKLRRTRLPILANFLLTSDVITSDEPSSPTTTNPLAPVPRSHPPPLYYLPAVLTPAQETFLSKRKAEVTEAAEKEWELFREERSSGIEEISLLRQRVAEEDARRKNDKALLKDETMDTDAPSHNDKPHPSATAEDSAAKNEPKDVDMDVDDAPGSTKEEQKSSGAAAEGEKKEESAAMQGDDDDAVEY
;
A
#
# COMPACT_ATOMS: atom_id res chain seq x y z
N MET A 1 -2.87 -51.50 -11.88
CA MET A 1 -3.66 -51.06 -13.06
C MET A 1 -3.94 -49.59 -12.80
N SER A 2 -2.95 -48.72 -13.01
CA SER A 2 -2.79 -47.85 -14.20
C SER A 2 -3.74 -46.65 -14.11
N SER A 3 -3.36 -45.37 -14.13
CA SER A 3 -2.09 -44.67 -14.37
C SER A 3 -2.21 -43.28 -13.71
N GLU A 4 -1.11 -42.77 -13.16
CA GLU A 4 -1.00 -41.43 -12.57
C GLU A 4 -0.21 -40.55 -13.56
N GLU A 5 -0.89 -39.59 -14.18
CA GLU A 5 -0.33 -38.69 -15.19
C GLU A 5 -0.55 -37.25 -14.74
N VAL A 6 0.55 -36.61 -14.32
CA VAL A 6 0.62 -35.20 -13.94
C VAL A 6 1.23 -34.45 -15.13
N PRO A 7 0.57 -33.41 -15.69
CA PRO A 7 1.26 -32.51 -16.60
C PRO A 7 1.92 -31.37 -15.81
N ALA A 8 3.25 -31.40 -15.78
CA ALA A 8 4.08 -30.24 -15.48
C ALA A 8 4.16 -29.37 -16.74
N ALA A 9 3.70 -28.12 -16.65
CA ALA A 9 3.85 -27.11 -17.69
C ALA A 9 4.85 -26.06 -17.21
N ASP A 10 6.14 -26.29 -17.51
CA ASP A 10 7.15 -25.25 -17.49
C ASP A 10 7.16 -24.57 -18.86
N THR A 11 6.70 -23.31 -18.88
CA THR A 11 6.79 -22.45 -20.06
C THR A 11 7.99 -21.53 -19.91
N GLN A 12 8.97 -21.82 -20.74
CA GLN A 12 10.16 -21.05 -21.06
C GLN A 12 9.77 -19.79 -21.86
N VAL A 13 10.17 -18.60 -21.41
CA VAL A 13 10.31 -17.43 -22.28
C VAL A 13 11.59 -16.65 -21.90
N ASP A 14 12.58 -16.77 -22.76
CA ASP A 14 13.75 -15.89 -22.90
C ASP A 14 13.30 -14.51 -23.40
N THR A 15 13.76 -13.40 -22.80
CA THR A 15 14.31 -12.25 -23.56
C THR A 15 15.23 -11.39 -22.68
N ALA A 16 16.33 -10.96 -23.28
CA ALA A 16 17.52 -10.30 -22.75
C ALA A 16 17.33 -8.86 -22.24
N GLU A 17 18.25 -8.38 -21.37
CA GLU A 17 19.26 -7.35 -21.72
C GLU A 17 20.13 -7.00 -20.47
N ALA A 18 21.45 -6.95 -20.65
CA ALA A 18 22.46 -6.64 -19.62
C ALA A 18 22.52 -5.12 -19.32
N PRO A 19 23.14 -4.60 -18.22
CA PRO A 19 24.60 -4.68 -18.07
C PRO A 19 25.24 -4.61 -16.64
N LYS A 20 26.43 -5.22 -16.55
CA LYS A 20 27.65 -4.81 -15.79
C LYS A 20 27.82 -5.15 -14.28
N SER A 21 28.96 -5.81 -14.06
CA SER A 21 29.70 -6.33 -12.90
C SER A 21 30.25 -5.22 -11.94
N PRO A 22 30.85 -5.48 -10.74
CA PRO A 22 31.98 -6.41 -10.45
C PRO A 22 31.83 -7.27 -9.16
N THR A 23 32.08 -8.59 -9.19
CA THR A 23 33.40 -9.26 -9.07
C THR A 23 34.07 -9.09 -7.70
N GLU A 24 33.71 -9.93 -6.74
CA GLU A 24 34.54 -10.33 -5.61
C GLU A 24 35.04 -11.77 -5.84
N PRO A 25 36.36 -12.04 -5.88
CA PRO A 25 36.86 -13.41 -5.86
C PRO A 25 37.30 -13.83 -4.45
N THR A 26 36.54 -14.76 -3.90
CA THR A 26 36.92 -15.62 -2.77
C THR A 26 38.11 -16.51 -3.14
N SER A 27 38.99 -16.67 -2.15
CA SER A 27 40.23 -17.41 -2.12
C SER A 27 40.20 -18.82 -2.71
N THR A 28 41.20 -19.13 -3.54
CA THR A 28 41.73 -20.50 -3.66
C THR A 28 43.22 -20.50 -3.35
N ALA A 29 43.58 -21.38 -2.42
CA ALA A 29 44.92 -21.68 -2.01
C ALA A 29 45.61 -22.53 -3.10
N HIS A 30 46.82 -22.12 -3.49
CA HIS A 30 47.79 -23.02 -4.10
C HIS A 30 49.20 -22.68 -3.58
N ASP A 31 49.76 -23.63 -2.82
CA ASP A 31 51.19 -23.75 -2.58
C ASP A 31 51.94 -23.84 -3.90
N THR A 32 53.02 -23.07 -4.08
CA THR A 32 54.27 -23.54 -4.69
C THR A 32 55.38 -22.47 -4.65
N LYS A 33 56.51 -22.88 -4.05
CA LYS A 33 57.90 -22.50 -4.38
C LYS A 33 58.32 -21.05 -4.09
N LYS A 34 58.92 -20.88 -2.91
CA LYS A 34 59.69 -19.70 -2.48
C LYS A 34 60.82 -19.40 -3.46
N ARG A 35 60.73 -18.26 -4.15
CA ARG A 35 61.90 -17.59 -4.75
C ARG A 35 62.61 -16.80 -3.64
N PRO A 36 63.94 -16.89 -3.51
CA PRO A 36 64.68 -16.07 -2.55
C PRO A 36 64.49 -14.60 -2.93
N ARG A 37 63.83 -13.84 -2.05
CA ARG A 37 63.73 -12.39 -2.18
C ARG A 37 65.13 -11.82 -1.98
N LEU A 38 65.61 -11.11 -3.00
CA LEU A 38 66.82 -10.30 -2.91
C LEU A 38 66.54 -9.15 -1.95
N ASP A 39 67.10 -9.21 -0.74
CA ASP A 39 67.05 -8.13 0.23
C ASP A 39 67.86 -6.93 -0.27
N PHE A 40 67.16 -5.94 -0.83
CA PHE A 40 67.76 -4.65 -1.23
C PHE A 40 68.17 -3.77 -0.04
N SER A 41 67.94 -4.20 1.21
CA SER A 41 68.37 -3.46 2.40
C SER A 41 69.87 -3.60 2.69
N ALA A 42 70.53 -4.63 2.16
CA ALA A 42 71.96 -4.86 2.36
C ALA A 42 72.87 -4.12 1.35
N ALA A 43 72.31 -3.63 0.22
CA ALA A 43 73.08 -2.90 -0.80
C ALA A 43 73.17 -1.38 -0.53
N ALA A 44 72.45 -0.86 0.47
CA ALA A 44 72.42 0.57 0.81
C ALA A 44 73.27 0.92 2.06
N GLY A 45 74.07 -0.03 2.56
CA GLY A 45 75.01 0.20 3.67
C GLY A 45 76.42 0.47 3.16
N GLY A 46 76.70 1.69 2.68
CA GLY A 46 78.08 2.05 2.31
C GLY A 46 78.27 3.41 1.66
N ARG A 47 78.56 4.41 2.51
CA ARG A 47 79.29 5.67 2.22
C ARG A 47 78.73 6.60 1.13
N GLU A 48 78.34 7.78 1.62
CA GLU A 48 78.63 9.10 1.04
C GLU A 48 78.82 9.17 -0.48
N ARG A 49 77.72 9.42 -1.22
CA ARG A 49 77.76 10.35 -2.34
C ARG A 49 76.54 11.24 -2.33
N LYS A 50 76.77 12.51 -1.96
CA LYS A 50 76.01 13.66 -2.43
C LYS A 50 75.98 13.67 -3.97
N ARG A 51 75.13 12.88 -4.62
CA ARG A 51 74.90 13.02 -6.07
C ARG A 51 73.60 12.36 -6.50
N GLY A 52 72.64 13.20 -6.87
CA GLY A 52 71.41 12.81 -7.56
C GLY A 52 70.24 12.59 -6.61
N LYS A 53 69.52 13.67 -6.28
CA LYS A 53 68.07 13.57 -6.14
C LYS A 53 67.60 12.87 -7.43
N SER A 54 67.34 11.57 -7.37
CA SER A 54 66.67 10.85 -8.44
C SER A 54 65.40 11.66 -8.76
N MET A 55 65.13 11.93 -10.04
CA MET A 55 63.96 12.74 -10.43
C MET A 55 62.66 12.16 -9.85
N PHE A 56 62.63 10.85 -9.58
CA PHE A 56 61.55 10.19 -8.86
C PHE A 56 61.35 10.71 -7.43
N GLY A 57 62.42 10.98 -6.68
CA GLY A 57 62.34 11.56 -5.33
C GLY A 57 61.87 13.03 -5.34
N ILE A 58 62.15 13.77 -6.41
CA ILE A 58 61.58 15.11 -6.61
C ILE A 58 60.09 14.98 -6.96
N LEU A 59 59.70 14.09 -7.86
CA LEU A 59 58.29 13.86 -8.19
C LEU A 59 57.48 13.37 -6.97
N VAL A 60 58.00 12.44 -6.17
CA VAL A 60 57.33 11.97 -4.95
C VAL A 60 57.30 13.07 -3.89
N GLY A 61 58.35 13.88 -3.78
CA GLY A 61 58.41 15.04 -2.89
C GLY A 61 57.42 16.14 -3.29
N THR A 62 57.28 16.45 -4.58
CA THR A 62 56.30 17.40 -5.09
C THR A 62 54.88 16.84 -5.03
N LEU A 63 54.67 15.53 -5.21
CA LEU A 63 53.38 14.88 -5.01
C LEU A 63 52.94 14.94 -3.55
N ASN A 64 53.87 14.67 -2.62
CA ASN A 64 53.60 14.78 -1.18
C ASN A 64 53.40 16.23 -0.76
N LYS A 65 54.17 17.17 -1.30
CA LYS A 65 53.99 18.60 -1.04
C LYS A 65 52.66 19.12 -1.60
N ALA A 66 52.28 18.71 -2.80
CA ALA A 66 50.98 19.02 -3.38
C ALA A 66 49.83 18.40 -2.55
N LYS A 67 50.01 17.17 -2.03
CA LYS A 67 49.04 16.53 -1.14
C LYS A 67 48.92 17.23 0.22
N ILE A 68 50.02 17.76 0.76
CA ILE A 68 50.02 18.52 2.02
C ILE A 68 49.39 19.91 1.80
N GLU A 69 49.76 20.61 0.72
CA GLU A 69 49.18 21.90 0.38
C GLU A 69 47.69 21.79 0.02
N ASP A 70 47.27 20.70 -0.64
CA ASP A 70 45.86 20.40 -0.90
C ASP A 70 45.10 20.06 0.39
N LYS A 71 45.73 19.34 1.33
CA LYS A 71 45.19 19.17 2.68
C LYS A 71 45.09 20.48 3.45
N GLU A 72 46.05 21.39 3.32
CA GLU A 72 46.02 22.71 3.97
C GLU A 72 44.98 23.64 3.35
N ARG A 73 44.81 23.60 2.01
CA ARG A 73 43.72 24.30 1.32
C ARG A 73 42.35 23.73 1.67
N ASN A 74 42.23 22.41 1.76
CA ASN A 74 41.01 21.73 2.23
C ASN A 74 40.78 21.91 3.74
N ALA A 75 41.83 22.17 4.52
CA ALA A 75 41.74 22.50 5.94
C ALA A 75 41.48 23.99 6.20
N SER A 76 41.51 24.84 5.16
CA SER A 76 41.11 26.24 5.25
C SER A 76 39.68 26.32 5.79
N ASP A 77 39.44 27.27 6.67
CA ASP A 77 38.11 27.46 7.27
C ASP A 77 37.02 27.69 6.22
N ALA A 78 37.39 28.25 5.05
CA ALA A 78 36.48 28.37 3.91
C ALA A 78 36.08 27.01 3.32
N ALA A 79 37.02 26.07 3.19
CA ALA A 79 36.76 24.72 2.69
C ALA A 79 35.94 23.91 3.70
N LYS A 80 36.24 24.02 5.01
CA LYS A 80 35.42 23.41 6.07
C LYS A 80 33.99 23.96 6.08
N LYS A 81 33.81 25.28 5.91
CA LYS A 81 32.48 25.90 5.78
C LYS A 81 31.72 25.36 4.56
N ARG A 82 32.38 25.20 3.41
CA ARG A 82 31.78 24.59 2.21
C ARG A 82 31.35 23.14 2.47
N GLN A 83 32.21 22.33 3.08
CA GLN A 83 31.88 20.94 3.43
C GLN A 83 30.70 20.85 4.39
N LEU A 84 30.61 21.72 5.40
CA LEU A 84 29.46 21.76 6.31
C LEU A 84 28.16 22.16 5.60
N ILE A 85 28.22 23.12 4.67
CA ILE A 85 27.04 23.51 3.87
C ILE A 85 26.60 22.36 2.96
N GLU A 86 27.54 21.71 2.27
CA GLU A 86 27.26 20.57 1.41
C GLU A 86 26.68 19.38 2.20
N GLN A 87 27.25 19.08 3.37
CA GLN A 87 26.73 18.05 4.27
C GLN A 87 25.30 18.36 4.73
N ARG A 88 25.02 19.62 5.10
CA ARG A 88 23.66 20.06 5.45
C ARG A 88 22.70 19.93 4.27
N LEU A 89 23.14 20.29 3.07
CA LEU A 89 22.33 20.18 1.85
C LEU A 89 22.02 18.72 1.52
N GLN A 90 23.02 17.83 1.55
CA GLN A 90 22.82 16.39 1.36
C GLN A 90 21.88 15.80 2.42
N ALA A 91 22.01 16.22 3.69
CA ALA A 91 21.12 15.80 4.76
C ALA A 91 19.67 16.27 4.53
N LYS A 92 19.47 17.51 4.05
CA LYS A 92 18.15 18.03 3.66
C LYS A 92 17.55 17.24 2.51
N LEU A 93 18.31 17.00 1.44
CA LEU A 93 17.85 16.22 0.29
C LEU A 93 17.46 14.78 0.69
N ARG A 94 18.22 14.13 1.56
CA ARG A 94 17.86 12.81 2.10
C ARG A 94 16.57 12.88 2.92
N LYS A 95 16.45 13.86 3.83
CA LYS A 95 15.23 14.03 4.64
C LYS A 95 14.00 14.29 3.78
N GLU A 96 14.11 15.12 2.74
CA GLU A 96 13.03 15.40 1.79
C GLU A 96 12.66 14.17 0.96
N THR A 97 13.65 13.46 0.41
CA THR A 97 13.41 12.23 -0.36
C THR A 97 12.72 11.15 0.49
N ASP A 98 13.19 10.94 1.72
CA ASP A 98 12.58 9.99 2.66
C ASP A 98 11.17 10.44 3.10
N SER A 99 10.95 11.75 3.22
CA SER A 99 9.63 12.30 3.53
C SER A 99 8.64 12.10 2.39
N VAL A 100 9.06 12.28 1.13
CA VAL A 100 8.21 12.02 -0.04
C VAL A 100 7.86 10.54 -0.12
N ARG A 101 8.85 9.66 0.04
CA ARG A 101 8.63 8.21 0.03
C ARG A 101 7.64 7.76 1.11
N ARG A 102 7.80 8.24 2.35
CA ARG A 102 6.87 7.91 3.44
C ARG A 102 5.46 8.45 3.19
N ALA A 103 5.33 9.65 2.60
CA ALA A 103 4.02 10.19 2.25
C ALA A 103 3.33 9.38 1.14
N GLU A 104 4.08 8.88 0.16
CA GLU A 104 3.55 7.98 -0.87
C GLU A 104 3.10 6.64 -0.27
N ASP A 105 3.90 6.05 0.62
CA ASP A 105 3.57 4.79 1.28
C ASP A 105 2.34 4.94 2.19
N ALA A 106 2.21 6.07 2.91
CA ALA A 106 0.99 6.39 3.67
C ALA A 106 -0.23 6.54 2.75
N LYS A 107 -0.08 7.16 1.57
CA LYS A 107 -1.18 7.25 0.59
C LYS A 107 -1.59 5.86 0.09
N LYS A 108 -0.62 4.97 -0.20
CA LYS A 108 -0.89 3.57 -0.61
C LYS A 108 -1.58 2.79 0.50
N ASP A 109 -1.14 2.94 1.74
CA ASP A 109 -1.76 2.28 2.90
C ASP A 109 -3.20 2.76 3.10
N LYS A 110 -3.47 4.06 2.91
CA LYS A 110 -4.84 4.60 2.93
C LYS A 110 -5.73 3.99 1.86
N THR A 111 -5.27 3.93 0.61
CA THR A 111 -6.06 3.32 -0.48
C THR A 111 -6.24 1.81 -0.27
N SER A 112 -5.23 1.13 0.27
CA SER A 112 -5.29 -0.30 0.58
C SER A 112 -6.28 -0.60 1.71
N ALA A 113 -6.30 0.23 2.76
CA ALA A 113 -7.26 0.11 3.85
C ALA A 113 -8.71 0.25 3.35
N ASN A 114 -8.98 1.26 2.50
CA ASN A 114 -10.31 1.46 1.91
C ASN A 114 -10.74 0.26 1.04
N ARG A 115 -9.85 -0.22 0.16
CA ARG A 115 -10.15 -1.36 -0.72
C ARG A 115 -10.43 -2.64 0.08
N LYS A 116 -9.67 -2.89 1.16
CA LYS A 116 -9.90 -4.04 2.04
C LYS A 116 -11.22 -3.93 2.80
N GLU A 117 -11.60 -2.73 3.22
CA GLU A 117 -12.88 -2.51 3.90
C GLU A 117 -14.06 -2.76 2.96
N GLU A 118 -14.01 -2.27 1.73
CA GLU A 118 -15.03 -2.51 0.70
C GLU A 118 -15.17 -4.01 0.38
N ASP A 119 -14.05 -4.72 0.20
CA ASP A 119 -14.06 -6.18 -0.04
C ASP A 119 -14.67 -6.93 1.15
N LEU A 120 -14.31 -6.55 2.38
CA LEU A 120 -14.85 -7.16 3.59
C LEU A 120 -16.36 -6.91 3.72
N GLN A 121 -16.85 -5.71 3.38
CA GLN A 121 -18.28 -5.41 3.34
C GLN A 121 -19.02 -6.23 2.26
N LEU A 122 -18.44 -6.34 1.06
CA LEU A 122 -19.00 -7.18 0.00
C LEU A 122 -19.10 -8.63 0.44
N LYS A 123 -18.02 -9.20 0.99
CA LYS A 123 -18.01 -10.55 1.55
C LYS A 123 -19.08 -10.73 2.63
N ASP A 124 -19.20 -9.79 3.58
CA ASP A 124 -20.22 -9.84 4.64
C ASP A 124 -21.63 -9.93 4.07
N SER A 125 -21.93 -9.14 3.04
CA SER A 125 -23.23 -9.21 2.36
C SER A 125 -23.49 -10.57 1.70
N ILE A 126 -22.47 -11.16 1.07
CA ILE A 126 -22.56 -12.47 0.40
C ILE A 126 -22.77 -13.59 1.43
N TYR A 127 -21.99 -13.62 2.50
CA TYR A 127 -22.11 -14.65 3.54
C TYR A 127 -23.44 -14.54 4.29
N LYS A 128 -23.92 -13.32 4.60
CA LYS A 128 -25.28 -13.12 5.16
C LYS A 128 -26.37 -13.63 4.22
N LEU A 129 -26.27 -13.34 2.92
CA LEU A 129 -27.22 -13.82 1.92
C LEU A 129 -27.20 -15.35 1.85
N ARG A 130 -26.03 -15.98 1.83
CA ARG A 130 -25.90 -17.44 1.81
C ARG A 130 -26.49 -18.09 3.05
N ARG A 131 -26.13 -17.58 4.23
CA ARG A 131 -26.59 -18.09 5.54
C ARG A 131 -28.12 -18.07 5.65
N THR A 132 -28.77 -17.04 5.11
CA THR A 132 -30.23 -16.93 5.14
C THR A 132 -30.89 -17.74 4.02
N ARG A 133 -30.36 -17.68 2.79
CA ARG A 133 -31.02 -18.20 1.60
C ARG A 133 -30.80 -19.70 1.37
N LEU A 134 -29.60 -20.22 1.59
CA LEU A 134 -29.29 -21.63 1.28
C LEU A 134 -30.10 -22.61 2.16
N PRO A 135 -30.25 -22.40 3.48
CA PRO A 135 -31.14 -23.24 4.30
C PRO A 135 -32.59 -23.23 3.83
N ILE A 136 -33.08 -22.10 3.29
CA ILE A 136 -34.43 -22.02 2.74
C ILE A 136 -34.54 -22.86 1.46
N LEU A 137 -33.56 -22.77 0.56
CA LEU A 137 -33.53 -23.54 -0.68
C LEU A 137 -33.35 -25.04 -0.46
N ALA A 138 -32.66 -25.45 0.61
CA ALA A 138 -32.51 -26.85 1.00
C ALA A 138 -33.86 -27.54 1.35
N ASN A 139 -34.95 -26.77 1.51
CA ASN A 139 -36.30 -27.31 1.67
C ASN A 139 -36.94 -27.82 0.36
N PHE A 140 -36.32 -27.58 -0.79
CA PHE A 140 -36.88 -27.94 -2.09
C PHE A 140 -36.07 -29.06 -2.76
N LEU A 141 -36.75 -29.92 -3.52
CA LEU A 141 -36.11 -30.88 -4.40
C LEU A 141 -35.64 -30.18 -5.68
N LEU A 142 -34.51 -30.62 -6.22
CA LEU A 142 -33.99 -30.21 -7.51
C LEU A 142 -34.26 -31.29 -8.56
N THR A 143 -34.44 -30.89 -9.82
CA THR A 143 -34.55 -31.84 -10.94
C THR A 143 -33.25 -32.62 -11.18
N SER A 144 -32.13 -32.16 -10.64
CA SER A 144 -30.83 -32.84 -10.67
C SER A 144 -30.58 -33.75 -9.47
N ASP A 145 -31.47 -33.78 -8.48
CA ASP A 145 -31.29 -34.62 -7.29
C ASP A 145 -31.49 -36.10 -7.65
N VAL A 146 -30.52 -36.95 -7.29
CA VAL A 146 -30.59 -38.40 -7.46
C VAL A 146 -30.98 -39.02 -6.12
N ILE A 147 -32.26 -39.41 -5.99
CA ILE A 147 -32.82 -39.98 -4.77
C ILE A 147 -32.91 -41.49 -4.95
N THR A 148 -31.90 -42.22 -4.50
CA THR A 148 -31.92 -43.69 -4.48
C THR A 148 -32.80 -44.19 -3.34
N SER A 149 -33.76 -45.09 -3.64
CA SER A 149 -34.69 -45.63 -2.63
C SER A 149 -34.06 -46.66 -1.70
N ASP A 150 -32.89 -47.21 -2.03
CA ASP A 150 -32.36 -48.43 -1.40
C ASP A 150 -31.25 -48.24 -0.33
N GLU A 151 -30.80 -47.02 -0.01
CA GLU A 151 -29.81 -46.75 1.07
C GLU A 151 -28.42 -47.47 0.89
N PRO A 152 -27.33 -47.06 1.57
CA PRO A 152 -26.79 -45.72 1.70
C PRO A 152 -25.88 -45.42 0.50
N SER A 153 -26.33 -44.62 -0.49
CA SER A 153 -25.39 -44.11 -1.47
C SER A 153 -24.42 -43.18 -0.75
N SER A 154 -23.14 -43.51 -0.82
CA SER A 154 -22.00 -42.74 -0.30
C SER A 154 -22.23 -41.24 -0.50
N PRO A 155 -21.78 -40.38 0.43
CA PRO A 155 -21.87 -38.94 0.23
C PRO A 155 -21.11 -38.63 -1.05
N THR A 156 -21.82 -38.31 -2.13
CA THR A 156 -21.21 -37.66 -3.28
C THR A 156 -20.62 -36.39 -2.68
N THR A 157 -19.29 -36.37 -2.52
CA THR A 157 -18.50 -35.45 -1.69
C THR A 157 -18.46 -34.04 -2.28
N THR A 158 -19.60 -33.55 -2.72
CA THR A 158 -19.77 -32.25 -3.32
C THR A 158 -20.09 -31.30 -2.19
N ASN A 159 -19.25 -30.29 -2.01
CA ASN A 159 -19.49 -29.20 -1.07
C ASN A 159 -20.99 -28.79 -1.10
N PRO A 160 -21.74 -28.89 0.02
CA PRO A 160 -23.19 -28.65 0.03
C PRO A 160 -23.55 -27.19 -0.27
N LEU A 161 -22.57 -26.29 -0.20
CA LEU A 161 -22.69 -24.87 -0.53
C LEU A 161 -22.27 -24.55 -1.98
N ALA A 162 -21.81 -25.55 -2.74
CA ALA A 162 -21.44 -25.35 -4.12
C ALA A 162 -22.66 -24.88 -4.93
N PRO A 163 -22.47 -23.93 -5.86
CA PRO A 163 -23.55 -23.51 -6.73
C PRO A 163 -24.06 -24.70 -7.55
N VAL A 164 -25.38 -24.81 -7.68
CA VAL A 164 -26.00 -25.86 -8.49
C VAL A 164 -25.42 -25.80 -9.92
N PRO A 165 -24.97 -26.95 -10.48
CA PRO A 165 -24.43 -26.98 -11.84
C PRO A 165 -25.40 -26.34 -12.83
N ARG A 166 -24.89 -25.47 -13.69
CA ARG A 166 -25.67 -24.85 -14.75
C ARG A 166 -25.94 -25.90 -15.84
N SER A 167 -27.12 -26.51 -15.82
CA SER A 167 -27.60 -27.38 -16.90
C SER A 167 -28.52 -26.63 -17.87
N HIS A 168 -28.67 -27.18 -19.07
CA HIS A 168 -29.69 -26.76 -20.03
C HIS A 168 -30.64 -27.96 -20.27
N PRO A 169 -31.90 -27.92 -19.79
CA PRO A 169 -32.59 -26.78 -19.15
C PRO A 169 -32.08 -26.46 -17.73
N PRO A 170 -32.28 -25.21 -17.25
CA PRO A 170 -31.93 -24.83 -15.87
C PRO A 170 -32.63 -25.72 -14.84
N PRO A 171 -31.93 -26.12 -13.77
CA PRO A 171 -32.56 -26.89 -12.70
C PRO A 171 -33.71 -26.13 -12.06
N LEU A 172 -34.81 -26.82 -11.80
CA LEU A 172 -35.98 -26.24 -11.14
C LEU A 172 -36.04 -26.71 -9.70
N TYR A 173 -36.31 -25.78 -8.80
CA TYR A 173 -36.65 -26.07 -7.40
C TYR A 173 -38.15 -26.34 -7.33
N TYR A 174 -38.53 -27.51 -6.82
CA TYR A 174 -39.93 -27.89 -6.65
C TYR A 174 -40.14 -28.59 -5.32
N LEU A 175 -41.37 -28.51 -4.81
CA LEU A 175 -41.79 -29.22 -3.61
C LEU A 175 -43.09 -29.97 -3.93
N PRO A 176 -43.06 -31.31 -4.04
CA PRO A 176 -44.27 -32.11 -4.22
C PRO A 176 -45.26 -31.88 -3.08
N ALA A 177 -46.56 -31.93 -3.40
CA ALA A 177 -47.62 -31.83 -2.39
C ALA A 177 -47.64 -33.01 -1.41
N VAL A 178 -47.19 -34.19 -1.87
CA VAL A 178 -47.03 -35.39 -1.06
C VAL A 178 -45.60 -35.88 -1.27
N LEU A 179 -44.82 -35.96 -0.19
CA LEU A 179 -43.45 -36.46 -0.21
C LEU A 179 -43.42 -37.96 0.06
N THR A 180 -42.51 -38.67 -0.60
CA THR A 180 -42.21 -40.05 -0.23
C THR A 180 -41.30 -40.09 1.01
N PRO A 181 -41.32 -41.15 1.83
CA PRO A 181 -40.43 -41.25 2.99
C PRO A 181 -38.95 -41.08 2.63
N ALA A 182 -38.52 -41.60 1.48
CA ALA A 182 -37.17 -41.42 0.96
C ALA A 182 -36.84 -39.95 0.62
N GLN A 183 -37.82 -39.18 0.13
CA GLN A 183 -37.65 -37.75 -0.12
C GLN A 183 -37.60 -36.94 1.19
N GLU A 184 -38.38 -37.32 2.20
CA GLU A 184 -38.40 -36.66 3.51
C GLU A 184 -37.06 -36.82 4.24
N THR A 185 -36.51 -38.04 4.24
CA THR A 185 -35.19 -38.30 4.85
C THR A 185 -34.07 -37.57 4.09
N PHE A 186 -34.12 -37.56 2.76
CA PHE A 186 -33.17 -36.83 1.91
C PHE A 186 -33.21 -35.31 2.18
N LEU A 187 -34.41 -34.72 2.20
CA LEU A 187 -34.59 -33.31 2.52
C LEU A 187 -34.10 -32.98 3.94
N SER A 188 -34.42 -33.82 4.92
CA SER A 188 -34.00 -33.60 6.31
C SER A 188 -32.47 -33.64 6.45
N LYS A 189 -31.81 -34.61 5.81
CA LYS A 189 -30.34 -34.72 5.78
C LYS A 189 -29.71 -33.50 5.11
N ARG A 190 -30.17 -33.14 3.92
CA ARG A 190 -29.65 -31.98 3.17
C ARG A 190 -29.87 -30.67 3.92
N LYS A 191 -31.02 -30.48 4.58
CA LYS A 191 -31.26 -29.31 5.42
C LYS A 191 -30.23 -29.23 6.53
N ALA A 192 -30.03 -30.30 7.29
CA ALA A 192 -29.06 -30.35 8.39
C ALA A 192 -27.63 -30.05 7.88
N GLU A 193 -27.23 -30.69 6.79
CA GLU A 193 -25.91 -30.52 6.18
C GLU A 193 -25.68 -29.09 5.66
N VAL A 194 -26.66 -28.51 4.95
CA VAL A 194 -26.57 -27.14 4.45
C VAL A 194 -26.60 -26.12 5.58
N THR A 195 -27.42 -26.32 6.62
CA THR A 195 -27.42 -25.43 7.80
C THR A 195 -26.10 -25.48 8.53
N GLU A 196 -25.57 -26.68 8.79
CA GLU A 196 -24.30 -26.86 9.48
C GLU A 196 -23.15 -26.28 8.66
N ALA A 197 -23.12 -26.53 7.35
CA ALA A 197 -22.11 -25.98 6.47
C ALA A 197 -22.17 -24.45 6.38
N ALA A 198 -23.37 -23.86 6.29
CA ALA A 198 -23.54 -22.41 6.25
C ALA A 198 -23.15 -21.74 7.59
N GLU A 199 -23.39 -22.40 8.72
CA GLU A 199 -22.95 -21.92 10.03
C GLU A 199 -21.43 -21.99 10.20
N LYS A 200 -20.81 -23.11 9.78
CA LYS A 200 -19.34 -23.24 9.75
C LYS A 200 -18.69 -22.22 8.83
N GLU A 201 -19.24 -22.01 7.63
CA GLU A 201 -18.77 -20.98 6.70
C GLU A 201 -18.87 -19.58 7.34
N TRP A 202 -19.97 -19.31 8.05
CA TRP A 202 -20.17 -18.04 8.77
C TRP A 202 -19.20 -17.85 9.94
N GLU A 203 -18.85 -18.91 10.66
CA GLU A 203 -17.85 -18.89 11.72
C GLU A 203 -16.46 -18.54 11.20
N LEU A 204 -16.02 -19.25 10.16
CA LEU A 204 -14.73 -18.96 9.50
C LEU A 204 -14.69 -17.52 8.97
N PHE A 205 -15.79 -17.04 8.37
CA PHE A 205 -15.86 -15.67 7.91
C PHE A 205 -15.86 -14.65 9.07
N ARG A 206 -16.43 -14.96 10.24
CA ARG A 206 -16.34 -14.07 11.40
C ARG A 206 -14.90 -13.92 11.87
N GLU A 207 -14.12 -14.99 11.85
CA GLU A 207 -12.69 -14.96 12.16
C GLU A 207 -11.93 -14.12 11.13
N GLU A 208 -12.13 -14.38 9.82
CA GLU A 208 -11.55 -13.58 8.73
C GLU A 208 -11.92 -12.10 8.87
N ARG A 209 -13.18 -11.80 9.18
CA ARG A 209 -13.67 -10.43 9.39
C ARG A 209 -12.97 -9.75 10.58
N SER A 210 -12.80 -10.44 11.70
CA SER A 210 -12.11 -9.87 12.86
C SER A 210 -10.65 -9.54 12.54
N SER A 211 -9.94 -10.48 11.89
CA SER A 211 -8.57 -10.29 11.41
C SER A 211 -8.47 -9.15 10.38
N GLY A 212 -9.40 -9.08 9.42
CA GLY A 212 -9.44 -8.03 8.41
C GLY A 212 -9.70 -6.64 9.02
N ILE A 213 -10.57 -6.53 10.02
CA ILE A 213 -10.80 -5.27 10.75
C ILE A 213 -9.55 -4.83 11.49
N GLU A 214 -8.84 -5.75 12.15
CA GLU A 214 -7.57 -5.46 12.82
C GLU A 214 -6.51 -4.97 11.83
N GLU A 215 -6.39 -5.62 10.67
CA GLU A 215 -5.45 -5.21 9.63
C GLU A 215 -5.77 -3.83 9.05
N ILE A 216 -7.06 -3.54 8.77
CA ILE A 216 -7.52 -2.21 8.34
C ILE A 216 -7.23 -1.17 9.42
N SER A 217 -7.44 -1.51 10.69
CA SER A 217 -7.13 -0.63 11.82
C SER A 217 -5.64 -0.31 11.88
N LEU A 218 -4.76 -1.30 11.71
CA LEU A 218 -3.31 -1.10 11.69
C LEU A 218 -2.86 -0.21 10.52
N LEU A 219 -3.43 -0.40 9.32
CA LEU A 219 -3.13 0.46 8.17
C LEU A 219 -3.58 1.90 8.44
N ARG A 220 -4.81 2.10 8.95
CA ARG A 220 -5.32 3.43 9.31
C ARG A 220 -4.49 4.09 10.41
N GLN A 221 -4.04 3.32 11.40
CA GLN A 221 -3.15 3.80 12.45
C GLN A 221 -1.82 4.27 11.87
N ARG A 222 -1.18 3.48 11.00
CA ARG A 222 0.09 3.87 10.37
C ARG A 222 -0.03 5.14 9.53
N VAL A 223 -1.14 5.27 8.79
CA VAL A 223 -1.45 6.50 8.04
C VAL A 223 -1.60 7.69 8.99
N ALA A 224 -2.35 7.54 10.09
CA ALA A 224 -2.53 8.59 11.08
C ALA A 224 -1.21 9.00 11.75
N GLU A 225 -0.33 8.03 12.06
CA GLU A 225 0.99 8.28 12.65
C GLU A 225 1.91 9.03 11.69
N GLU A 226 1.99 8.64 10.41
CA GLU A 226 2.81 9.35 9.42
C GLU A 226 2.22 10.73 9.07
N ASP A 227 0.90 10.90 9.03
CA ASP A 227 0.26 12.20 8.84
C ASP A 227 0.53 13.14 10.03
N ALA A 228 0.46 12.63 11.26
CA ALA A 228 0.83 13.39 12.45
C ALA A 228 2.31 13.79 12.44
N ARG A 229 3.19 12.86 12.05
CA ARG A 229 4.63 13.12 11.90
C ARG A 229 4.91 14.18 10.84
N ARG A 230 4.27 14.08 9.67
CA ARG A 230 4.37 15.07 8.60
C ARG A 230 3.89 16.45 9.06
N LYS A 231 2.79 16.49 9.81
CA LYS A 231 2.26 17.75 10.39
C LYS A 231 3.27 18.37 11.36
N ASN A 232 3.90 17.57 12.22
CA ASN A 232 4.94 18.03 13.13
C ASN A 232 6.20 18.52 12.39
N ASP A 233 6.67 17.78 11.38
CA ASP A 233 7.80 18.20 10.54
C ASP A 233 7.52 19.53 9.81
N LYS A 234 6.29 19.72 9.31
CA LYS A 234 5.86 20.97 8.67
C LYS A 234 5.77 22.13 9.67
N ALA A 235 5.34 21.87 10.91
CA ALA A 235 5.32 22.88 11.96
C ALA A 235 6.74 23.36 12.32
N LEU A 236 7.69 22.43 12.48
CA LEU A 236 9.09 22.76 12.75
C LEU A 236 9.74 23.59 11.63
N LEU A 237 9.47 23.25 10.36
CA LEU A 237 9.96 24.02 9.22
C LEU A 237 9.37 25.44 9.15
N LYS A 238 8.12 25.62 9.58
CA LYS A 238 7.46 26.93 9.62
C LYS A 238 8.08 27.84 10.69
N ASP A 239 8.46 27.27 11.84
CA ASP A 239 9.12 28.04 12.90
C ASP A 239 10.55 28.46 12.51
N GLU A 240 11.33 27.60 11.82
CA GLU A 240 12.66 27.98 11.30
C GLU A 240 12.61 29.10 10.25
N THR A 241 11.55 29.15 9.44
CA THR A 241 11.41 30.16 8.37
C THR A 241 10.92 31.52 8.88
N MET A 242 10.16 31.56 9.98
CA MET A 242 9.70 32.81 10.59
C MET A 242 10.81 33.56 11.36
N ASP A 243 11.86 32.88 11.80
CA ASP A 243 12.94 33.48 12.62
C ASP A 243 14.12 34.04 11.79
N THR A 244 14.07 33.91 10.46
CA THR A 244 15.12 34.41 9.55
C THR A 244 14.71 35.62 8.72
N ASP A 245 13.43 36.01 8.77
CA ASP A 245 12.92 37.20 8.08
C ASP A 245 12.69 38.35 9.08
N ALA A 246 13.78 38.74 9.75
CA ALA A 246 13.84 40.07 10.36
C ALA A 246 13.88 41.09 9.21
N PRO A 247 12.88 41.99 9.08
CA PRO A 247 12.81 42.93 7.97
C PRO A 247 13.98 43.90 8.06
N SER A 248 14.99 43.72 7.19
CA SER A 248 15.96 44.77 6.89
C SER A 248 15.23 45.88 6.15
N HIS A 249 14.65 46.78 6.94
CA HIS A 249 13.96 47.98 6.52
C HIS A 249 14.98 48.96 5.92
N ASN A 250 15.23 48.87 4.61
CA ASN A 250 15.72 49.97 3.79
C ASN A 250 15.70 49.57 2.30
N ASP A 251 14.66 49.95 1.57
CA ASP A 251 14.85 50.89 0.46
C ASP A 251 13.53 51.36 -0.15
N LYS A 252 13.61 52.57 -0.71
CA LYS A 252 12.54 53.53 -1.03
C LYS A 252 11.52 53.09 -2.10
N PRO A 253 10.30 53.67 -2.05
CA PRO A 253 9.35 53.58 -3.15
C PRO A 253 9.76 54.50 -4.31
N HIS A 254 9.77 53.96 -5.53
CA HIS A 254 9.77 54.77 -6.75
C HIS A 254 8.40 54.61 -7.45
N PRO A 255 7.67 55.70 -7.71
CA PRO A 255 6.45 55.65 -8.51
C PRO A 255 6.84 55.78 -9.99
N SER A 256 6.36 54.88 -10.84
CA SER A 256 6.20 55.17 -12.26
C SER A 256 4.95 54.48 -12.76
N ALA A 257 4.07 55.32 -13.28
CA ALA A 257 2.78 55.00 -13.82
C ALA A 257 2.87 54.17 -15.10
N THR A 258 1.97 53.20 -15.23
CA THR A 258 1.27 52.95 -16.49
C THR A 258 -0.14 52.47 -16.18
N ALA A 259 -1.08 53.14 -16.81
CA ALA A 259 -2.50 53.03 -16.62
C ALA A 259 -3.11 51.93 -17.51
N GLU A 260 -4.32 51.53 -17.10
CA GLU A 260 -5.41 50.98 -17.93
C GLU A 260 -5.20 49.56 -18.48
N ASP A 261 -5.93 48.58 -17.91
CA ASP A 261 -7.23 48.21 -18.47
C ASP A 261 -8.01 47.31 -17.49
N SER A 262 -9.26 47.01 -17.84
CA SER A 262 -10.41 47.03 -16.97
C SER A 262 -11.07 45.65 -16.83
N ALA A 263 -11.90 45.50 -15.77
CA ALA A 263 -13.00 44.52 -15.63
C ALA A 263 -12.58 43.03 -15.47
N ALA A 264 -13.15 42.21 -14.57
CA ALA A 264 -14.44 42.27 -13.90
C ALA A 264 -14.40 41.53 -12.55
N LYS A 265 -15.28 42.00 -11.67
CA LYS A 265 -15.69 41.48 -10.36
C LYS A 265 -16.08 40.00 -10.39
N ASN A 266 -15.78 39.28 -9.30
CA ASN A 266 -16.74 38.43 -8.60
C ASN A 266 -16.22 38.05 -7.20
N GLU A 267 -16.72 38.77 -6.19
CA GLU A 267 -16.75 38.29 -4.81
C GLU A 267 -18.06 37.51 -4.60
N PRO A 268 -18.04 36.30 -4.01
CA PRO A 268 -19.25 35.74 -3.43
C PRO A 268 -19.48 36.40 -2.07
N LYS A 269 -20.57 37.16 -2.01
CA LYS A 269 -21.14 37.75 -0.80
C LYS A 269 -21.71 36.61 0.06
N ASP A 270 -21.18 36.44 1.27
CA ASP A 270 -21.82 35.66 2.32
C ASP A 270 -23.22 36.23 2.59
N VAL A 271 -24.24 35.39 2.36
CA VAL A 271 -25.62 35.66 2.77
C VAL A 271 -25.87 34.83 4.02
N ASP A 272 -25.65 35.49 5.14
CA ASP A 272 -26.10 35.08 6.47
C ASP A 272 -27.64 35.22 6.48
N MET A 273 -28.35 34.08 6.53
CA MET A 273 -29.80 34.04 6.68
C MET A 273 -30.12 33.69 8.14
N ASP A 274 -30.15 34.73 8.97
CA ASP A 274 -30.83 34.75 10.26
C ASP A 274 -32.33 34.49 10.02
N VAL A 275 -32.84 33.33 10.45
CA VAL A 275 -34.28 33.05 10.50
C VAL A 275 -34.71 33.03 11.95
N ASP A 276 -35.57 34.00 12.25
CA ASP A 276 -36.14 34.34 13.55
C ASP A 276 -36.58 33.15 14.40
N ASP A 277 -36.10 33.22 15.64
CA ASP A 277 -36.59 32.53 16.82
C ASP A 277 -37.99 33.08 17.18
N ALA A 278 -39.01 32.22 17.21
CA ALA A 278 -40.30 32.53 17.82
C ALA A 278 -40.77 31.35 18.69
N PRO A 279 -41.08 31.59 19.99
CA PRO A 279 -41.37 30.54 20.96
C PRO A 279 -42.88 30.30 21.15
N GLY A 280 -43.25 29.04 21.40
CA GLY A 280 -44.57 28.66 21.95
C GLY A 280 -44.64 27.14 22.16
N SER A 281 -44.45 26.63 23.39
CA SER A 281 -45.54 26.20 24.31
C SER A 281 -46.52 25.21 23.65
N THR A 282 -46.76 23.96 24.05
CA THR A 282 -46.95 23.33 25.39
C THR A 282 -47.26 21.84 25.10
N LYS A 283 -46.62 20.84 25.73
CA LYS A 283 -47.03 20.09 26.94
C LYS A 283 -47.80 18.76 26.66
N GLU A 284 -47.20 17.65 27.14
CA GLU A 284 -47.78 16.36 27.66
C GLU A 284 -48.72 15.54 26.74
N GLU A 285 -48.81 14.20 26.70
CA GLU A 285 -48.23 13.06 27.41
C GLU A 285 -48.57 11.76 26.61
N GLN A 286 -47.84 10.66 26.88
CA GLN A 286 -48.23 9.23 26.77
C GLN A 286 -48.39 8.48 25.41
N LYS A 287 -47.39 7.61 25.16
CA LYS A 287 -47.46 6.12 25.12
C LYS A 287 -48.44 5.43 24.15
N SER A 288 -47.94 4.82 23.06
CA SER A 288 -47.97 3.35 22.78
C SER A 288 -47.62 2.99 21.32
N SER A 289 -46.82 1.92 21.17
CA SER A 289 -46.79 0.89 20.11
C SER A 289 -46.96 1.25 18.62
N GLY A 290 -45.98 0.79 17.82
CA GLY A 290 -46.28 -0.04 16.65
C GLY A 290 -46.30 0.64 15.26
N ALA A 291 -45.24 0.35 14.52
CA ALA A 291 -45.18 0.12 13.06
C ALA A 291 -45.37 1.27 12.05
N ALA A 292 -44.32 1.38 11.23
CA ALA A 292 -44.29 1.57 9.78
C ALA A 292 -44.11 2.99 9.18
N ALA A 293 -43.00 3.08 8.44
CA ALA A 293 -42.84 3.61 7.07
C ALA A 293 -42.30 5.05 6.86
N GLU A 294 -41.33 5.08 5.94
CA GLU A 294 -40.91 6.17 5.03
C GLU A 294 -40.23 7.40 5.63
N GLY A 295 -38.91 7.53 5.48
CA GLY A 295 -38.25 8.35 4.44
C GLY A 295 -37.32 9.32 5.18
N GLU A 296 -36.13 9.73 4.78
CA GLU A 296 -35.48 9.84 3.48
C GLU A 296 -33.97 9.60 3.64
N LYS A 297 -33.40 9.04 2.58
CA LYS A 297 -31.97 8.94 2.36
C LYS A 297 -31.39 10.34 2.14
N LYS A 298 -30.31 10.68 2.86
CA LYS A 298 -29.34 11.67 2.40
C LYS A 298 -28.16 10.93 1.80
N GLU A 299 -28.34 10.47 0.56
CA GLU A 299 -27.25 10.06 -0.33
C GLU A 299 -26.51 11.34 -0.73
N GLU A 300 -25.29 11.51 -0.21
CA GLU A 300 -24.38 12.58 -0.60
C GLU A 300 -23.81 12.22 -1.98
N SER A 301 -24.12 13.12 -2.91
CA SER A 301 -23.89 13.06 -4.34
C SER A 301 -22.41 13.10 -4.72
N ALA A 302 -22.01 12.13 -5.54
CA ALA A 302 -21.20 12.27 -6.75
C ALA A 302 -20.04 13.30 -6.75
N ALA A 303 -18.82 12.78 -6.64
CA ALA A 303 -17.66 13.30 -7.36
C ALA A 303 -17.18 12.22 -8.35
N MET A 304 -17.88 12.10 -9.49
CA MET A 304 -17.34 11.43 -10.68
C MET A 304 -16.25 12.34 -11.26
N GLN A 305 -14.99 12.08 -10.92
CA GLN A 305 -13.86 12.54 -11.73
C GLN A 305 -13.59 11.44 -12.76
N GLY A 306 -13.93 11.72 -14.02
CA GLY A 306 -13.61 10.87 -15.15
C GLY A 306 -12.12 10.89 -15.44
N ASP A 307 -11.50 9.72 -15.41
CA ASP A 307 -10.21 9.43 -16.06
C ASP A 307 -10.52 9.00 -17.51
N ASP A 308 -10.69 9.98 -18.40
CA ASP A 308 -10.86 9.80 -19.85
C ASP A 308 -9.58 10.14 -20.64
N ASP A 309 -8.39 9.93 -20.06
CA ASP A 309 -7.10 10.24 -20.68
C ASP A 309 -6.23 8.99 -20.96
N ASP A 310 -6.82 7.93 -21.49
CA ASP A 310 -6.05 6.80 -22.09
C ASP A 310 -6.51 6.52 -23.53
N ALA A 311 -6.58 7.60 -24.32
CA ALA A 311 -6.73 7.54 -25.76
C ALA A 311 -5.41 7.07 -26.40
N VAL A 312 -5.32 5.77 -26.64
CA VAL A 312 -4.26 5.15 -27.45
C VAL A 312 -4.40 5.64 -28.89
N GLU A 313 -3.46 6.46 -29.35
CA GLU A 313 -3.27 6.78 -30.77
C GLU A 313 -2.86 5.50 -31.53
N TYR A 314 -3.59 5.18 -32.59
CA TYR A 314 -3.29 4.11 -33.55
C TYR A 314 -2.28 4.56 -34.60
#